data_AF-A0A522F2I4-F1
#
_entry.id   AF-A0A522F2I4-F1
#
_cell.length_a   1.000
_cell.length_b   1.000
_cell.length_c   1.000
_cell.angle_alpha   90.00
_cell.angle_beta   90.00
_cell.angle_gamma   90.00
#
_symmetry.space_group_name_H-M   'P 1'
#
loop_
_entity.id
_entity.type
_entity.pdbx_description
1 polymer ?
#
loop_
_entity_poly.entity_id
_entity_poly.type
_entity_poly.pdbx_seq_one_letter_code
_entity_poly.pdbx_strand_id
1 'polypeptide(L)'
;AIHQAKTDKVDYIIFNPAAFTHTSIALRDALAAVAIPFIEVHLSNIYSRETFRHHSYFSDIAKGVISGLGAQGYLLALHAIIDDLK
;
A
#
# COMPACT_ATOMS: atom_id res chain seq x y z
N ALA A 1 -9.32 -6.70 -9.35
CA ALA A 1 -9.46 -6.35 -7.93
C ALA A 1 -9.55 -4.85 -7.73
N ILE A 2 -8.51 -4.05 -8.04
CA ILE A 2 -8.51 -2.60 -7.78
C ILE A 2 -9.71 -1.87 -8.43
N HIS A 3 -9.95 -2.07 -9.73
CA HIS A 3 -11.11 -1.45 -10.40
C HIS A 3 -12.45 -1.88 -9.79
N GLN A 4 -12.57 -3.16 -9.40
CA GLN A 4 -13.78 -3.70 -8.79
C GLN A 4 -14.03 -3.07 -7.41
N ALA A 5 -12.99 -2.79 -6.63
CA ALA A 5 -13.09 -2.15 -5.32
C ALA A 5 -13.83 -0.80 -5.39
N LYS A 6 -13.68 -0.05 -6.50
CA LYS A 6 -14.43 1.20 -6.73
C LYS A 6 -15.92 0.94 -6.91
N THR A 7 -16.28 -0.07 -7.71
CA THR A 7 -17.67 -0.49 -7.92
C THR A 7 -18.30 -0.99 -6.62
N ASP A 8 -17.52 -1.71 -5.81
CA ASP A 8 -17.94 -2.27 -4.52
C ASP A 8 -17.96 -1.22 -3.39
N LYS A 9 -17.62 0.04 -3.71
CA LYS A 9 -17.56 1.16 -2.76
C LYS A 9 -16.65 0.88 -1.57
N VAL A 10 -15.47 0.30 -1.83
CA VAL A 10 -14.43 0.12 -0.81
C VAL A 10 -13.88 1.49 -0.40
N ASP A 11 -13.90 1.77 0.91
CA ASP A 11 -13.44 3.05 1.45
C ASP A 11 -11.91 3.17 1.51
N TYR A 12 -11.21 2.05 1.76
CA TYR A 12 -9.76 2.02 1.98
C TYR A 12 -9.13 0.70 1.50
N ILE A 13 -7.85 0.75 1.09
CA ILE A 13 -7.06 -0.43 0.71
C ILE A 13 -5.82 -0.55 1.61
N ILE A 14 -5.59 -1.76 2.16
CA ILE A 14 -4.28 -2.13 2.71
C ILE A 14 -3.52 -2.87 1.62
N PHE A 15 -2.39 -2.32 1.18
CA PHE A 15 -1.72 -2.76 -0.05
C PHE A 15 -0.28 -3.22 0.23
N ASN A 16 -0.01 -4.52 0.00
CA ASN A 16 1.34 -5.07 -0.04
C ASN A 16 1.61 -5.60 -1.46
N PRO A 17 2.25 -4.82 -2.34
CA PRO A 17 2.55 -5.24 -3.71
C PRO A 17 3.78 -6.15 -3.81
N ALA A 18 4.47 -6.46 -2.70
CA ALA A 18 5.66 -7.29 -2.65
C ALA A 18 6.72 -6.86 -3.68
N ALA A 19 7.06 -7.69 -4.67
CA ALA A 19 8.03 -7.32 -5.70
C ALA A 19 7.52 -6.23 -6.66
N PHE A 20 6.21 -6.14 -6.87
CA PHE A 20 5.62 -5.14 -7.77
C PHE A 20 5.77 -3.72 -7.25
N THR A 21 6.05 -3.55 -5.95
CA THR A 21 6.47 -2.29 -5.32
C THR A 21 7.48 -1.53 -6.18
N HIS A 22 8.45 -2.27 -6.71
CA HIS A 22 9.62 -1.70 -7.35
C HIS A 22 9.52 -1.68 -8.87
N THR A 23 8.41 -2.16 -9.46
CA THR A 23 8.34 -2.39 -10.92
C THR A 23 7.01 -2.04 -11.56
N SER A 24 5.89 -2.01 -10.83
CA SER A 24 4.56 -1.95 -11.45
C SER A 24 3.97 -0.55 -11.47
N ILE A 25 4.30 0.20 -12.53
CA ILE A 25 3.60 1.44 -12.87
C ILE A 25 2.12 1.15 -13.20
N ALA A 26 1.81 0.00 -13.81
CA ALA A 26 0.43 -0.36 -14.13
C ALA A 26 -0.48 -0.46 -12.90
N LEU A 27 0.01 -1.01 -11.79
CA LEU A 27 -0.74 -1.04 -10.54
C LEU A 27 -0.83 0.35 -9.88
N ARG A 28 0.21 1.19 -10.05
CA ARG A 28 0.21 2.57 -9.54
C ARG A 28 -0.90 3.36 -10.23
N ASP A 29 -0.97 3.26 -11.55
CA ASP A 29 -1.96 3.94 -12.36
C ASP A 29 -3.38 3.43 -12.06
N ALA A 30 -3.54 2.12 -11.80
CA ALA A 30 -4.82 1.55 -11.38
C ALA A 30 -5.28 2.12 -10.02
N LEU A 31 -4.39 2.26 -9.04
CA LEU A 31 -4.69 2.88 -7.74
C LEU A 31 -5.05 4.36 -7.90
N ALA A 32 -4.27 5.10 -8.68
CA ALA A 32 -4.53 6.51 -8.97
C ALA A 32 -5.88 6.73 -9.68
N ALA A 33 -6.24 5.86 -10.63
CA ALA A 33 -7.49 5.94 -11.38
C ALA A 33 -8.74 5.68 -10.52
N VAL A 34 -8.65 4.75 -9.55
CA VAL A 34 -9.78 4.49 -8.66
C VAL A 34 -9.94 5.57 -7.58
N ALA A 35 -8.85 6.24 -7.20
CA ALA A 35 -8.80 7.27 -6.17
C ALA A 35 -9.32 6.81 -4.79
N ILE A 36 -9.13 5.52 -4.48
CA ILE A 36 -9.39 4.95 -3.15
C ILE A 36 -8.11 5.13 -2.33
N PRO A 37 -8.17 5.73 -1.13
CA PRO A 37 -6.98 5.90 -0.29
C PRO A 37 -6.43 4.54 0.14
N PHE A 38 -5.11 4.45 0.26
CA PHE A 38 -4.46 3.20 0.63
C PHE A 38 -3.23 3.40 1.53
N ILE A 39 -2.93 2.38 2.33
CA ILE A 39 -1.69 2.28 3.14
C ILE A 39 -0.84 1.16 2.56
N GLU A 40 0.42 1.47 2.27
CA GLU A 40 1.40 0.50 1.78
C GLU A 40 2.01 -0.27 2.95
N VAL A 41 2.07 -1.61 2.85
CA VAL A 41 2.60 -2.48 3.91
C VAL A 41 3.66 -3.43 3.35
N HIS A 42 4.78 -3.53 4.04
CA HIS A 42 5.85 -4.51 3.78
C HIS A 42 6.18 -5.30 5.03
N LEU A 43 6.17 -6.64 4.91
CA LEU A 43 6.55 -7.53 6.02
C LEU A 43 7.99 -7.28 6.48
N SER A 44 8.93 -7.27 5.53
CA SER A 44 10.34 -6.97 5.79
C SER A 44 10.61 -5.47 5.73
N ASN A 45 11.68 -5.01 6.39
CA ASN A 45 12.19 -3.66 6.18
C ASN A 45 12.80 -3.60 4.78
N ILE A 46 12.19 -2.85 3.86
CA ILE A 46 12.70 -2.76 2.48
C ILE A 46 14.01 -1.96 2.41
N TYR A 47 14.24 -1.05 3.35
CA TYR A 47 15.45 -0.22 3.43
C TYR A 47 16.68 -0.96 3.97
N SER A 48 16.49 -2.11 4.63
CA SER A 48 17.61 -2.97 5.06
C SER A 48 18.02 -3.99 4.00
N ARG A 49 17.46 -3.90 2.79
CA ARG A 49 17.69 -4.86 1.69
C ARG A 49 18.43 -4.19 0.54
N GLU A 50 18.48 -4.86 -0.61
CA GLU A 50 19.16 -4.37 -1.81
C GLU A 50 18.60 -3.01 -2.27
N THR A 51 19.44 -2.16 -2.85
CA THR A 51 19.10 -0.77 -3.21
C THR A 51 17.90 -0.65 -4.15
N PHE A 52 17.71 -1.62 -5.05
CA PHE A 52 16.54 -1.64 -5.95
C PHE A 52 15.21 -1.82 -5.20
N ARG A 53 15.23 -2.24 -3.93
CA ARG A 53 14.04 -2.37 -3.10
C ARG A 53 13.70 -1.13 -2.31
N HIS A 54 14.59 -0.13 -2.32
CA HIS A 54 14.37 1.11 -1.57
C HIS A 54 13.39 2.04 -2.31
N HIS A 55 13.21 1.83 -3.62
CA HIS A 55 12.29 2.58 -4.45
C HIS A 55 10.92 1.90 -4.54
N SER A 56 9.86 2.64 -4.27
CA SER A 56 8.47 2.21 -4.46
C SER A 56 7.78 3.16 -5.43
N TYR A 57 7.04 2.60 -6.39
CA TYR A 57 6.13 3.35 -7.26
C TYR A 57 4.82 3.74 -6.56
N PHE A 58 4.61 3.32 -5.32
CA PHE A 58 3.37 3.52 -4.58
C PHE A 58 3.52 4.48 -3.40
N SER A 59 4.70 4.54 -2.78
CA SER A 59 4.90 5.28 -1.53
C SER A 59 4.63 6.78 -1.63
N ASP A 60 4.79 7.37 -2.81
CA ASP A 60 4.51 8.79 -3.07
C ASP A 60 3.01 9.11 -3.15
N ILE A 61 2.19 8.12 -3.49
CA ILE A 61 0.73 8.25 -3.60
C ILE A 61 -0.04 7.55 -2.47
N ALA A 62 0.66 6.84 -1.58
CA ALA A 62 0.09 6.19 -0.41
C ALA A 62 -0.22 7.23 0.69
N LYS A 63 -1.27 6.98 1.49
CA LYS A 63 -1.56 7.76 2.71
C LYS A 63 -0.45 7.59 3.77
N GLY A 64 0.18 6.41 3.78
CA GLY A 64 1.30 6.09 4.64
C GLY A 64 1.95 4.76 4.23
N VAL A 65 3.15 4.51 4.76
CA VAL A 65 3.93 3.30 4.49
C VAL A 65 4.37 2.67 5.82
N ILE A 66 4.16 1.36 5.96
CA ILE A 66 4.62 0.57 7.10
C ILE A 66 5.55 -0.52 6.58
N SER A 67 6.79 -0.56 7.06
CA SER A 67 7.78 -1.55 6.61
C SER A 67 8.57 -2.14 7.77
N GLY A 68 8.77 -3.46 7.77
CA GLY A 68 9.66 -4.14 8.71
C GLY A 68 9.06 -4.62 10.01
N LEU A 69 7.73 -4.56 10.14
CA LEU A 69 7.01 -5.00 11.34
C LEU A 69 6.31 -6.36 11.15
N GLY A 70 6.65 -7.12 10.10
CA GLY A 70 6.03 -8.40 9.82
C GLY A 70 4.51 -8.29 9.67
N ALA A 71 3.79 -9.31 10.13
CA ALA A 71 2.32 -9.34 10.07
C ALA A 71 1.66 -8.21 10.91
N GLN A 72 2.34 -7.71 11.95
CA GLN A 72 1.84 -6.62 12.78
C GLN A 72 1.59 -5.34 11.95
N GLY A 73 2.33 -5.14 10.86
CA GLY A 73 2.14 -4.00 9.96
C GLY A 73 0.72 -3.90 9.39
N TYR A 74 0.06 -5.03 9.13
CA TYR A 74 -1.33 -5.03 8.66
C TYR A 74 -2.32 -4.56 9.73
N LEU A 75 -2.10 -4.96 10.99
CA LEU A 75 -2.94 -4.53 12.11
C LEU A 75 -2.77 -3.03 12.38
N LEU A 76 -1.54 -2.52 12.26
CA LEU A 76 -1.27 -1.08 12.39
C LEU A 76 -1.92 -0.28 11.26
N ALA A 77 -1.85 -0.76 10.02
CA ALA A 77 -2.55 -0.14 8.90
C ALA A 77 -4.07 -0.11 9.12
N LEU A 78 -4.64 -1.23 9.58
CA LEU A 78 -6.07 -1.31 9.88
C LEU A 78 -6.49 -0.34 10.99
N HIS A 79 -5.72 -0.24 12.08
CA HIS A 79 -6.01 0.74 13.14
C HIS A 79 -5.96 2.18 12.61
N ALA A 80 -4.93 2.53 11.83
CA ALA A 80 -4.84 3.87 11.24
C ALA A 80 -6.02 4.20 10.33
N ILE A 81 -6.52 3.22 9.55
CA ILE A 81 -7.71 3.38 8.70
C ILE A 81 -8.97 3.59 9.56
N ILE A 82 -9.16 2.77 10.60
CA ILE A 82 -10.32 2.90 11.50
C ILE A 82 -10.31 4.27 12.18
N ASP A 83 -9.15 4.80 12.54
CA ASP A 83 -9.04 6.12 13.16
C ASP A 83 -9.27 7.28 12.16
N ASP A 84 -8.89 7.14 10.89
CA ASP A 84 -9.14 8.16 9.84
C ASP A 84 -10.60 8.16 9.35
N LEU A 85 -11.32 7.04 9.48
CA LEU A 85 -12.74 6.92 9.12
C LEU A 85 -13.72 7.41 10.20
N LYS A 86 -13.24 7.71 11.40
CA LYS A 86 -14.06 8.30 12.48
C LYS A 86 -14.29 9.79 12.24
#